data_AF-A0A7W0ZBX1-F1
#
_entry.id   AF-A0A7W0ZBX1-F1
#
_cell.length_a   1.000
_cell.length_b   1.000
_cell.length_c   1.000
_cell.angle_alpha   90.00
_cell.angle_beta   90.00
_cell.angle_gamma   90.00
#
_symmetry.space_group_name_H-M   'P 1'
#
loop_
_entity.id
_entity.type
_entity.pdbx_description
1 polymer ?
#
loop_
_entity_poly.entity_id
_entity_poly.type
_entity_poly.pdbx_seq_one_letter_code
_entity_poly.pdbx_strand_id
1 'polypeptide(L)'
;MGLHVVLDHRGTMLVPLEEAPSELERQLARFEELVGGPPTHLDSHHHIHRDPRLLPTFATFAERHELPLRDHDVPHCGRFYGRWDDTTHPEQLAVESLLAILEKLEEGVTELGCHPGYADRLDSSYTDEREHELRTLTDPRLHERIEQLGIELVRWDESS
;
A
#
# COMPACT_ATOMS: atom_id res chain seq x y z
N MET A 1 12.23 -2.44 1.46
CA MET A 1 11.42 -1.21 1.37
C MET A 1 10.86 -1.18 -0.04
N GLY A 2 9.57 -0.93 -0.22
CA GLY A 2 8.93 -0.95 -1.55
C GLY A 2 9.13 0.34 -2.32
N LEU A 3 9.06 0.25 -3.65
CA LEU A 3 8.96 1.42 -4.52
C LEU A 3 7.48 1.80 -4.67
N HIS A 4 7.09 2.90 -4.03
CA HIS A 4 5.75 3.47 -4.14
C HIS A 4 5.71 4.56 -5.20
N VAL A 5 5.22 4.20 -6.39
CA VAL A 5 5.25 5.09 -7.54
C VAL A 5 4.15 6.14 -7.45
N VAL A 6 4.49 7.40 -7.73
CA VAL A 6 3.52 8.49 -7.83
C VAL A 6 3.44 8.97 -9.28
N LEU A 7 2.32 8.70 -9.97
CA LEU A 7 2.07 9.21 -11.34
C LEU A 7 0.91 10.21 -11.41
N ASP A 8 0.18 10.40 -10.31
CA ASP A 8 -0.98 11.27 -10.25
C ASP A 8 -1.02 12.08 -8.94
N HIS A 9 -1.81 13.15 -8.96
CA HIS A 9 -2.18 13.90 -7.77
C HIS A 9 -3.64 14.31 -7.88
N ARG A 10 -4.45 13.93 -6.89
CA ARG A 10 -5.90 14.22 -6.83
C ARG A 10 -6.64 13.82 -8.13
N GLY A 11 -6.33 12.64 -8.66
CA GLY A 11 -6.97 12.08 -9.87
C GLY A 11 -6.50 12.72 -11.18
N THR A 12 -5.49 13.59 -11.15
CA THR A 12 -4.86 14.17 -12.34
C THR A 12 -3.49 13.55 -12.55
N MET A 13 -3.25 13.02 -13.75
CA MET A 13 -1.92 12.53 -14.14
C MET A 13 -0.88 13.64 -14.08
N LEU A 14 0.24 13.37 -13.42
CA LEU A 14 1.41 14.26 -13.34
C LEU A 14 2.28 14.15 -14.60
N VAL A 15 2.21 13.01 -15.29
CA VAL A 15 2.92 12.75 -16.55
C VAL A 15 1.95 12.15 -17.58
N PRO A 16 2.13 12.42 -18.89
CA PRO A 16 1.41 11.71 -19.93
C PRO A 16 1.60 10.19 -19.83
N LEU A 17 0.62 9.40 -20.27
CA LEU A 17 0.66 7.93 -20.16
C LEU A 17 1.88 7.35 -20.91
N GLU A 18 2.24 7.95 -22.04
CA GLU A 18 3.41 7.59 -22.84
C GLU A 18 4.74 7.83 -22.11
N GLU A 19 4.77 8.72 -21.13
CA GLU A 19 5.96 9.02 -20.33
C GLU A 19 6.06 8.15 -19.07
N ALA A 20 4.99 7.44 -18.69
CA ALA A 20 4.97 6.57 -17.51
C ALA A 20 6.15 5.57 -17.45
N PRO A 21 6.55 4.89 -18.55
CA PRO A 21 7.72 4.01 -18.49
C PRO A 21 9.01 4.74 -18.09
N SER A 22 9.22 5.96 -18.61
CA SER A 22 10.41 6.75 -18.27
C SER A 22 10.34 7.29 -16.83
N GLU A 23 9.14 7.64 -16.36
CA GLU A 23 8.95 8.10 -14.98
C GLU A 23 9.16 6.98 -13.96
N LEU A 24 8.74 5.75 -14.26
CA LEU A 24 9.02 4.58 -13.43
C LEU A 24 10.53 4.36 -13.24
N GLU A 25 11.29 4.38 -14.33
CA GLU A 25 12.75 4.24 -14.29
C GLU A 25 13.41 5.39 -13.50
N ARG A 26 12.89 6.62 -13.63
CA ARG A 26 13.38 7.77 -12.84
C ARG A 26 13.14 7.59 -11.35
N GLN A 27 11.94 7.14 -10.95
CA GLN A 27 11.60 6.94 -9.54
C GLN A 27 12.38 5.77 -8.93
N LEU A 28 12.62 4.69 -9.68
CA LEU A 28 13.49 3.59 -9.25
C LEU A 28 14.93 4.06 -9.03
N ALA A 29 15.52 4.74 -10.02
CA ALA A 29 16.89 5.24 -9.88
C ALA A 29 17.03 6.18 -8.67
N ARG A 30 16.03 7.05 -8.45
CA ARG A 30 16.01 7.94 -7.29
C ARG A 30 15.85 7.19 -5.97
N PHE A 31 15.02 6.15 -5.96
CA PHE A 31 14.86 5.28 -4.80
C PHE A 31 16.19 4.61 -4.44
N GLU A 32 16.86 4.00 -5.40
CA GLU A 32 18.14 3.30 -5.18
C GLU A 32 19.23 4.25 -4.68
N GLU A 33 19.30 5.47 -5.22
CA GLU A 33 20.24 6.50 -4.76
C GLU A 33 20.01 6.88 -3.29
N LEU A 34 18.75 7.01 -2.88
CA LEU A 34 18.39 7.46 -1.53
C LEU A 34 18.43 6.35 -0.49
N VAL A 35 18.01 5.14 -0.88
CA VAL A 35 17.88 3.98 0.02
C VAL A 35 19.17 3.16 0.05
N GLY A 36 19.98 3.22 -1.01
CA GLY A 36 21.24 2.48 -1.13
C GLY A 36 21.09 1.03 -1.59
N GLY A 37 19.94 0.66 -2.17
CA GLY A 37 19.66 -0.68 -2.69
C GLY A 37 18.32 -0.78 -3.43
N PRO A 38 18.05 -1.92 -4.07
CA PRO A 38 16.84 -2.12 -4.85
C PRO A 38 15.59 -2.19 -3.94
N PRO A 39 14.41 -1.84 -4.46
CA PRO A 39 13.16 -2.03 -3.73
C PRO A 39 12.81 -3.51 -3.61
N THR A 40 11.98 -3.85 -2.63
CA THR A 40 11.53 -5.23 -2.38
C THR A 40 10.25 -5.61 -3.12
N HIS A 41 9.49 -4.61 -3.57
CA HIS A 41 8.21 -4.76 -4.28
C HIS A 41 7.85 -3.43 -4.93
N LEU A 42 6.82 -3.47 -5.77
CA LEU A 42 6.27 -2.32 -6.48
C LEU A 42 4.79 -2.14 -6.11
N ASP A 43 4.42 -0.90 -5.76
CA ASP A 43 3.04 -0.45 -5.70
C ASP A 43 2.92 0.98 -6.25
N SER A 44 1.73 1.57 -6.18
CA SER A 44 1.59 2.96 -6.60
C SER A 44 0.50 3.72 -5.86
N HIS A 45 0.69 5.03 -5.83
CA HIS A 45 -0.25 5.99 -5.27
C HIS A 45 -1.61 5.85 -5.96
N HIS A 46 -2.68 5.95 -5.16
CA HIS A 46 -4.07 5.75 -5.58
C HIS A 46 -4.33 4.45 -6.36
N HIS A 47 -3.47 3.44 -6.21
CA HIS A 47 -3.55 2.17 -6.95
C HIS A 47 -3.56 2.36 -8.48
N ILE A 48 -2.86 3.37 -8.99
CA ILE A 48 -2.92 3.69 -10.42
C ILE A 48 -2.36 2.59 -11.33
N HIS A 49 -1.58 1.65 -10.78
CA HIS A 49 -1.14 0.43 -11.47
C HIS A 49 -2.31 -0.47 -11.89
N ARG A 50 -3.49 -0.33 -11.26
CA ARG A 50 -4.71 -1.07 -11.61
C ARG A 50 -5.41 -0.50 -12.84
N ASP A 51 -5.07 0.73 -13.29
CA ASP A 51 -5.66 1.29 -14.51
C ASP A 51 -5.29 0.40 -15.71
N PRO A 52 -6.25 -0.13 -16.49
CA PRO A 52 -5.96 -1.00 -17.63
C PRO A 52 -5.01 -0.39 -18.67
N ARG A 53 -4.91 0.94 -18.74
CA ARG A 53 -3.99 1.66 -19.64
C ARG A 53 -2.54 1.66 -19.13
N LEU A 54 -2.34 1.49 -17.82
CA LEU A 54 -1.03 1.51 -17.17
C LEU A 54 -0.58 0.14 -16.68
N LEU A 55 -1.51 -0.78 -16.41
CA LEU A 55 -1.19 -2.13 -15.93
C LEU A 55 -0.12 -2.84 -16.77
N PRO A 56 -0.18 -2.85 -18.13
CA PRO A 56 0.89 -3.47 -18.92
C PRO A 56 2.26 -2.82 -18.69
N THR A 57 2.30 -1.50 -18.53
CA THR A 57 3.52 -0.75 -18.24
C THR A 57 4.10 -1.13 -16.89
N PHE A 58 3.27 -1.19 -15.84
CA PHE A 58 3.68 -1.61 -14.50
C PHE A 58 4.14 -3.08 -14.49
N ALA A 59 3.40 -3.99 -15.14
CA ALA A 59 3.74 -5.41 -15.18
C ALA A 59 5.06 -5.66 -15.93
N THR A 60 5.28 -5.04 -17.10
CA THR A 60 6.55 -5.16 -17.84
C THR A 60 7.72 -4.55 -17.07
N PHE A 61 7.49 -3.46 -16.34
CA PHE A 61 8.51 -2.84 -15.51
C PHE A 61 8.85 -3.74 -14.31
N ALA A 62 7.85 -4.26 -13.62
CA ALA A 62 7.99 -5.20 -12.50
C ALA A 62 8.77 -6.46 -12.91
N GLU A 63 8.41 -7.08 -14.03
CA GLU A 63 9.10 -8.26 -14.57
C GLU A 63 10.57 -7.96 -14.89
N ARG A 64 10.85 -6.82 -15.55
CA ARG A 64 12.22 -6.44 -15.94
C ARG A 64 13.15 -6.26 -14.74
N HIS A 65 12.62 -5.71 -13.66
CA HIS A 65 13.37 -5.38 -12.45
C HIS A 65 13.23 -6.45 -11.36
N GLU A 66 12.60 -7.59 -11.68
CA GLU A 66 12.37 -8.71 -10.75
C GLU A 66 11.66 -8.27 -9.45
N LEU A 67 10.70 -7.35 -9.57
CA LEU A 67 9.94 -6.80 -8.45
C LEU A 67 8.52 -7.40 -8.43
N PRO A 68 8.08 -8.00 -7.32
CA PRO A 68 6.67 -8.37 -7.19
C PRO A 68 5.80 -7.10 -7.13
N LEU A 69 4.67 -7.13 -7.82
CA LEU A 69 3.71 -6.04 -7.96
C LEU A 69 2.45 -6.31 -7.13
N ARG A 70 2.05 -5.33 -6.32
CA ARG A 70 0.77 -5.32 -5.59
C ARG A 70 -0.41 -5.66 -6.51
N ASP A 71 -1.33 -6.50 -6.02
CA ASP A 71 -2.52 -7.03 -6.71
C ASP A 71 -2.24 -7.90 -7.95
N HIS A 72 -0.99 -7.96 -8.41
CA HIS A 72 -0.57 -8.88 -9.47
C HIS A 72 -0.02 -10.17 -8.86
N ASP A 73 0.94 -10.04 -7.93
CA ASP A 73 1.62 -11.17 -7.31
C ASP A 73 1.13 -11.45 -5.88
N VAL A 74 0.73 -10.40 -5.14
CA VAL A 74 0.13 -10.52 -3.80
C VAL A 74 -1.16 -9.70 -3.74
N PRO A 75 -2.31 -10.29 -3.35
CA PRO A 75 -3.57 -9.58 -3.18
C PRO A 75 -3.49 -8.47 -2.14
N HIS A 76 -4.03 -7.28 -2.46
CA HIS A 76 -4.11 -6.17 -1.51
C HIS A 76 -5.49 -6.04 -0.88
N CYS A 77 -5.52 -6.05 0.46
CA CYS A 77 -6.68 -5.74 1.27
C CYS A 77 -6.68 -4.26 1.67
N GLY A 78 -7.41 -3.43 0.92
CA GLY A 78 -7.61 -2.01 1.22
C GLY A 78 -8.78 -1.72 2.17
N ARG A 79 -9.27 -2.72 2.93
CA ARG A 79 -10.48 -2.57 3.76
C ARG A 79 -10.22 -1.79 5.06
N PHE A 80 -8.97 -1.65 5.49
CA PHE A 80 -8.60 -0.83 6.63
C PHE A 80 -8.32 0.61 6.17
N TYR A 81 -9.38 1.33 5.84
CA TYR A 81 -9.31 2.69 5.33
C TYR A 81 -10.54 3.48 5.76
N GLY A 82 -10.33 4.66 6.33
CA GLY A 82 -11.34 5.41 7.06
C GLY A 82 -11.96 6.57 6.29
N ARG A 83 -11.85 6.62 4.97
CA ARG A 83 -12.40 7.74 4.20
C ARG A 83 -12.89 7.32 2.82
N TRP A 84 -14.11 7.69 2.44
CA TRP A 84 -14.60 7.55 1.06
C TRP A 84 -15.71 8.57 0.83
N ASP A 85 -15.99 8.92 -0.44
CA ASP A 85 -17.00 9.93 -0.80
C ASP A 85 -16.88 11.24 0.01
N ASP A 86 -15.63 11.70 0.20
CA ASP A 86 -15.27 12.87 1.01
C ASP A 86 -15.73 12.85 2.48
N THR A 87 -16.09 11.67 2.99
CA THR A 87 -16.58 11.44 4.35
C THR A 87 -15.59 10.60 5.15
N THR A 88 -15.33 11.00 6.39
CA THR A 88 -14.49 10.23 7.34
C THR A 88 -15.35 9.23 8.11
N HIS A 89 -14.84 8.02 8.24
CA HIS A 89 -15.46 6.83 8.81
C HIS A 89 -14.56 6.25 9.90
N PRO A 90 -14.46 6.90 11.07
CA PRO A 90 -13.57 6.48 12.14
C PRO A 90 -13.89 5.09 12.68
N GLU A 91 -15.14 4.63 12.57
CA GLU A 91 -15.56 3.27 12.91
C GLU A 91 -14.83 2.21 12.09
N GLN A 92 -14.46 2.51 10.84
CA GLN A 92 -13.71 1.59 9.99
C GLN A 92 -12.26 1.43 10.47
N LEU A 93 -11.77 2.40 11.24
CA LEU A 93 -10.41 2.43 11.80
C LEU A 93 -10.36 1.90 13.23
N ALA A 94 -11.48 1.50 13.82
CA ALA A 94 -11.50 0.87 15.14
C ALA A 94 -10.80 -0.49 15.09
N VAL A 95 -10.21 -0.91 16.21
CA VAL A 95 -9.54 -2.21 16.27
C VAL A 95 -10.51 -3.36 16.04
N GLU A 96 -11.77 -3.23 16.46
CA GLU A 96 -12.81 -4.24 16.21
C GLU A 96 -13.03 -4.46 14.70
N SER A 97 -12.94 -3.40 13.91
CA SER A 97 -13.03 -3.47 12.45
C SER A 97 -11.81 -4.17 11.84
N LEU A 98 -10.60 -3.87 12.33
CA LEU A 98 -9.40 -4.56 11.88
C LEU A 98 -9.39 -6.05 12.26
N LEU A 99 -9.80 -6.40 13.48
CA LEU A 99 -9.97 -7.80 13.90
C LEU A 99 -10.94 -8.56 12.97
N ALA A 100 -12.06 -7.93 12.62
CA ALA A 100 -13.03 -8.51 11.68
C ALA A 100 -12.50 -8.62 10.23
N ILE A 101 -11.53 -7.79 9.83
CA ILE A 101 -10.82 -7.94 8.55
C ILE A 101 -9.91 -9.16 8.60
N LEU A 102 -9.10 -9.30 9.66
CA LEU A 102 -8.17 -10.42 9.83
C LEU A 102 -8.88 -11.78 9.80
N GLU A 103 -10.06 -11.87 10.42
CA GLU A 103 -10.89 -13.09 10.43
C GLU A 103 -11.42 -13.52 9.05
N LYS A 104 -11.41 -12.60 8.08
CA LYS A 104 -11.96 -12.82 6.74
C LYS A 104 -10.87 -12.92 5.67
N LEU A 105 -9.59 -12.92 6.07
CA LEU A 105 -8.51 -13.16 5.14
C LEU A 105 -8.61 -14.58 4.59
N GLU A 106 -8.35 -14.71 3.30
CA GLU A 106 -8.26 -16.01 2.64
C GLU A 106 -6.91 -16.67 2.97
N GLU A 107 -6.82 -17.99 2.79
CA GLU A 107 -5.53 -18.69 2.93
C GLU A 107 -4.52 -18.15 1.91
N GLY A 108 -3.27 -17.99 2.35
CA GLY A 108 -2.17 -17.47 1.53
C GLY A 108 -1.62 -16.16 2.06
N VAL A 109 -0.97 -15.40 1.18
CA VAL A 109 -0.39 -14.09 1.51
C VAL A 109 -1.38 -13.00 1.13
N THR A 110 -1.64 -12.07 2.05
CA THR A 110 -2.40 -10.84 1.78
C THR A 110 -1.62 -9.64 2.28
N GLU A 111 -1.52 -8.60 1.46
CA GLU A 111 -1.02 -7.31 1.89
C GLU A 111 -2.17 -6.45 2.44
N LEU A 112 -2.14 -6.13 3.74
CA LEU A 112 -3.10 -5.20 4.33
C LEU A 112 -2.61 -3.76 4.17
N GLY A 113 -3.35 -2.95 3.41
CA GLY A 113 -3.07 -1.53 3.25
C GLY A 113 -3.34 -0.74 4.52
N CYS A 114 -2.42 0.17 4.87
CA CYS A 114 -2.57 1.13 5.97
C CYS A 114 -1.71 2.39 5.73
N HIS A 115 -1.99 3.44 6.49
CA HIS A 115 -1.41 4.78 6.37
C HIS A 115 -1.03 5.39 7.74
N PRO A 116 -0.47 4.64 8.70
CA PRO A 116 -0.18 5.15 10.04
C PRO A 116 0.77 6.35 10.00
N GLY A 117 0.52 7.34 10.86
CA GLY A 117 1.36 8.52 10.95
C GLY A 117 0.76 9.58 11.87
N TYR A 118 1.58 10.58 12.21
CA TYR A 118 1.13 11.77 12.94
C TYR A 118 0.53 12.78 11.96
N ALA A 119 -0.57 13.43 12.34
CA ALA A 119 -1.31 14.34 11.46
C ALA A 119 -0.58 15.66 11.19
N ASP A 120 0.47 15.96 11.97
CA ASP A 120 1.22 17.20 11.89
C ASP A 120 1.84 17.44 10.50
N ARG A 121 1.46 18.58 9.89
CA ARG A 121 2.07 19.17 8.68
C ARG A 121 1.92 18.33 7.40
N LEU A 122 0.83 17.60 7.25
CA LEU A 122 0.54 16.82 6.04
C LEU A 122 -0.26 17.63 5.01
N ASP A 123 0.20 17.63 3.75
CA ASP A 123 -0.62 18.05 2.59
C ASP A 123 -1.34 16.81 2.03
N SER A 124 -2.37 16.36 2.74
CA SER A 124 -3.17 15.20 2.39
C SER A 124 -4.63 15.43 2.77
N SER A 125 -5.55 14.78 2.05
CA SER A 125 -6.94 14.66 2.51
C SER A 125 -7.08 13.65 3.65
N TYR A 126 -6.10 12.77 3.88
CA TYR A 126 -6.14 11.74 4.91
C TYR A 126 -5.16 12.11 6.03
N THR A 127 -5.68 12.65 7.12
CA THR A 127 -4.91 13.36 8.18
C THR A 127 -5.15 12.71 9.54
N ASP A 128 -6.18 13.14 10.28
CA ASP A 128 -6.54 12.61 11.61
C ASP A 128 -6.74 11.09 11.57
N GLU A 129 -7.20 10.56 10.43
CA GLU A 129 -7.34 9.13 10.20
C GLU A 129 -6.02 8.34 10.39
N ARG A 130 -4.87 8.93 10.07
CA ARG A 130 -3.55 8.28 10.21
C ARG A 130 -3.17 8.00 11.65
N GLU A 131 -3.55 8.90 12.55
CA GLU A 131 -3.31 8.70 13.98
C GLU A 131 -4.27 7.65 14.56
N HIS A 132 -5.48 7.55 14.02
CA HIS A 132 -6.43 6.50 14.37
C HIS A 132 -5.87 5.14 13.95
N GLU A 133 -5.37 5.04 12.71
CA GLU A 133 -4.70 3.84 12.23
C GLU A 133 -3.50 3.46 13.09
N LEU A 134 -2.64 4.42 13.43
CA LEU A 134 -1.48 4.17 14.29
C LEU A 134 -1.89 3.61 15.66
N ARG A 135 -2.92 4.18 16.30
CA ARG A 135 -3.43 3.69 17.59
C ARG A 135 -3.99 2.28 17.48
N THR A 136 -4.74 2.01 16.41
CA THR A 136 -5.32 0.69 16.18
C THR A 136 -4.24 -0.34 15.90
N LEU A 137 -3.29 -0.06 15.00
CA LEU A 137 -2.18 -0.97 14.64
C LEU A 137 -1.22 -1.28 15.79
N THR A 138 -1.24 -0.46 16.85
CA THR A 138 -0.45 -0.65 18.07
C THR A 138 -1.28 -1.16 19.25
N ASP A 139 -2.56 -1.47 19.05
CA ASP A 139 -3.43 -2.05 20.09
C ASP A 139 -2.98 -3.49 20.41
N PRO A 140 -2.71 -3.84 21.68
CA PRO A 140 -2.21 -5.16 22.05
C PRO A 140 -3.17 -6.30 21.67
N ARG A 141 -4.47 -6.03 21.53
CA ARG A 141 -5.46 -7.03 21.11
C ARG A 141 -5.20 -7.56 19.70
N LEU A 142 -4.55 -6.78 18.83
CA LEU A 142 -4.19 -7.25 17.48
C LEU A 142 -3.15 -8.35 17.53
N HIS A 143 -2.12 -8.19 18.35
CA HIS A 143 -1.07 -9.18 18.47
C HIS A 143 -1.64 -10.54 18.92
N GLU A 144 -2.45 -10.53 19.98
CA GLU A 144 -3.12 -11.74 20.48
C GLU A 144 -4.01 -12.38 19.41
N ARG A 145 -4.73 -11.57 18.61
CA ARG A 145 -5.61 -12.10 17.56
C ARG A 145 -4.84 -12.69 16.38
N ILE A 146 -3.76 -12.03 15.94
CA ILE A 146 -2.89 -12.50 14.87
C ILE A 146 -2.36 -13.90 15.22
N GLU A 147 -1.86 -14.09 16.44
CA GLU A 147 -1.40 -15.39 16.94
C GLU A 147 -2.53 -16.44 16.97
N GLN A 148 -3.71 -16.08 17.48
CA GLN A 148 -4.87 -16.99 17.55
C GLN A 148 -5.39 -17.41 16.18
N LEU A 149 -5.28 -16.54 15.18
CA LEU A 149 -5.65 -16.83 13.80
C LEU A 149 -4.57 -17.62 13.05
N GLY A 150 -3.37 -17.79 13.65
CA GLY A 150 -2.23 -18.40 12.98
C GLY A 150 -1.71 -17.56 11.82
N ILE A 151 -1.93 -16.24 11.85
CA ILE A 151 -1.41 -15.32 10.84
C ILE A 151 0.06 -15.05 11.15
N GLU A 152 0.92 -15.25 10.16
CA GLU A 152 2.32 -14.85 10.24
C GLU A 152 2.50 -13.48 9.57
N LEU A 153 3.14 -12.55 10.29
CA LEU A 153 3.52 -11.27 9.71
C LEU A 153 4.85 -11.44 8.96
N VAL A 154 4.80 -11.29 7.65
CA VAL A 154 5.95 -11.45 6.76
C VAL A 154 6.30 -10.14 6.06
N ARG A 155 7.54 -10.03 5.62
CA ARG A 155 7.96 -8.97 4.70
C ARG A 155 7.79 -9.43 3.25
N TRP A 156 7.72 -8.49 2.33
CA TRP A 156 7.63 -8.79 0.89
C TRP A 156 8.82 -9.60 0.35
N ASP A 157 10.02 -9.41 0.92
CA ASP A 157 11.21 -10.20 0.58
C ASP A 157 11.22 -11.61 1.21
N GLU A 158 10.19 -11.95 1.98
CA GLU A 158 10.00 -13.25 2.64
C GLU A 158 8.72 -13.95 2.16
N SER A 159 7.90 -13.30 1.32
CA SER A 159 6.57 -13.81 0.92
C SER A 159 6.61 -14.80 -0.25
N SER A 160 7.74 -15.48 -0.49
CA SER A 160 7.99 -16.40 -1.61
C SER A 160 8.15 -17.84 -1.16
#